data_AF-A0A6B1FUD9-F1
#
_entry.id   AF-A0A6B1FUD9-F1
#
_cell.length_a   1.000
_cell.length_b   1.000
_cell.length_c   1.000
_cell.angle_alpha   90.00
_cell.angle_beta   90.00
_cell.angle_gamma   90.00
#
_symmetry.space_group_name_H-M   'P 1'
#
loop_
_entity.id
_entity.type
_entity.pdbx_description
1 polymer ?
#
loop_
_entity_poly.entity_id
_entity_poly.type
_entity_poly.pdbx_seq_one_letter_code
_entity_poly.pdbx_strand_id
1 'polypeptide(L)'
;MPENQSAPSLRAARILIIGLSAVIVVLALALVTITIGRSSTPSADDLAAPVNALTDSDDDCVTCHRLQTPGIVEQYGLSTMAAAGVSCQDCHVVDEGYPGSVPHEGLYVLNQPTTAICQTCHVQEVAQFNQSRHGLPAYVAYAGEETLTAAQMELYASIPESGNDPEATRARNALHELEGEAITRFACEGCHDIGKPAADGSVGQCTDCHLRHEFSLEQVRKPETCNYCHIGPDHPQWEIYQESPHGIAYATGGDEW
;
A
#
# COMPACT_ATOMS: atom_id res chain seq x y z
N MET A 1 0.83 90.48 27.53
CA MET A 1 2.20 89.90 27.53
C MET A 1 2.04 88.45 27.14
N PRO A 2 2.70 87.95 26.08
CA PRO A 2 2.47 86.61 25.58
C PRO A 2 3.20 85.57 26.44
N GLU A 3 2.52 84.48 26.73
CA GLU A 3 3.01 83.35 27.53
C GLU A 3 3.87 82.45 26.64
N ASN A 4 5.17 82.42 26.90
CA ASN A 4 6.16 81.67 26.13
C ASN A 4 6.06 80.18 26.49
N GLN A 5 5.27 79.41 25.71
CA GLN A 5 5.22 77.96 25.83
C GLN A 5 6.58 77.38 25.39
N SER A 6 7.35 76.89 26.35
CA SER A 6 8.65 76.28 26.14
C SER A 6 8.46 74.95 25.41
N ALA A 7 8.98 74.85 24.18
CA ALA A 7 8.99 73.59 23.43
C ALA A 7 9.68 72.50 24.26
N PRO A 8 9.14 71.26 24.31
CA PRO A 8 9.75 70.18 25.06
C PRO A 8 11.17 69.94 24.57
N SER A 9 12.13 69.90 25.51
CA SER A 9 13.55 69.73 25.16
C SER A 9 13.73 68.43 24.35
N LEU A 10 14.55 68.49 23.29
CA LEU A 10 14.90 67.33 22.45
C LEU A 10 15.39 66.11 23.27
N ARG A 11 15.86 66.33 24.50
CA ARG A 11 16.23 65.27 25.45
C ARG A 11 15.02 64.52 26.00
N ALA A 12 13.94 65.21 26.35
CA ALA A 12 12.71 64.59 26.86
C ALA A 12 12.04 63.72 25.78
N ALA A 13 11.99 64.20 24.54
CA ALA A 13 11.47 63.44 23.41
C ALA A 13 12.32 62.18 23.12
N ARG A 14 13.65 62.28 23.19
CA ARG A 14 14.55 61.13 23.00
C ARG A 14 14.40 60.07 24.10
N ILE A 15 14.27 60.48 25.36
CA ILE A 15 14.04 59.55 26.48
C ILE A 15 12.71 58.81 26.31
N LEU A 16 11.66 59.52 25.90
CA LEU A 16 10.35 58.91 25.64
C LEU A 16 10.42 57.89 24.50
N ILE A 17 11.07 58.22 23.38
CA ILE A 17 11.21 57.34 22.22
C ILE A 17 12.01 56.08 22.57
N ILE A 18 13.14 56.23 23.28
CA ILE A 18 13.95 55.07 23.71
C ILE A 18 13.16 54.18 24.68
N GLY A 19 12.44 54.79 25.63
CA GLY A 19 11.57 54.03 26.56
C GLY A 19 10.46 53.27 25.84
N LEU A 20 9.78 53.90 24.89
CA LEU A 20 8.70 53.28 24.13
C LEU A 20 9.22 52.13 23.24
N SER A 21 10.35 52.35 22.56
CA SER A 21 10.99 51.32 21.74
C SER A 21 11.43 50.12 22.58
N ALA A 22 11.98 50.34 23.77
CA ALA A 22 12.37 49.26 24.68
C ALA A 22 11.15 48.43 25.13
N VAL A 23 10.04 49.09 25.46
CA VAL A 23 8.79 48.40 25.81
C VAL A 23 8.25 47.58 24.65
N ILE A 24 8.24 48.13 23.43
CA ILE A 24 7.79 47.41 22.23
C ILE A 24 8.65 46.17 21.97
N VAL A 25 9.98 46.28 22.10
CA VAL A 25 10.89 45.15 21.91
C VAL A 25 10.64 44.06 22.96
N VAL A 26 10.46 44.42 24.23
CA VAL A 26 10.16 43.46 25.30
C VAL A 26 8.82 42.77 25.06
N LEU A 27 7.78 43.52 24.66
CA LEU A 27 6.47 42.93 24.34
C LEU A 27 6.52 42.03 23.11
N ALA A 28 7.30 42.39 22.08
CA ALA A 28 7.51 41.55 20.91
C ALA A 28 8.24 40.24 21.27
N LEU A 29 9.29 40.29 22.10
CA LEU A 29 9.97 39.11 22.62
C LEU A 29 9.07 38.23 23.49
N ALA A 30 8.23 38.84 24.34
CA ALA A 30 7.24 38.12 25.13
C ALA A 30 6.20 37.44 24.23
N LEU A 31 5.75 38.10 23.16
CA LEU A 31 4.80 37.52 22.21
C LEU A 31 5.42 36.35 21.45
N VAL A 32 6.69 36.48 20.99
CA VAL A 32 7.44 35.42 20.30
C VAL A 32 7.65 34.20 21.20
N THR A 33 8.00 34.41 22.47
CA THR A 33 8.16 33.31 23.43
C THR A 33 6.84 32.59 23.71
N ILE A 34 5.71 33.33 23.78
CA ILE A 34 4.38 32.75 23.94
C ILE A 34 3.93 31.98 22.69
N THR A 35 4.20 32.48 21.48
CA THR A 35 3.84 31.76 20.23
C THR A 35 4.67 30.49 20.04
N ILE A 36 5.98 30.54 20.30
CA ILE A 36 6.84 29.34 20.24
C ILE A 36 6.38 28.31 21.29
N GLY A 37 6.07 28.75 22.53
CA GLY A 37 5.60 27.86 23.58
C GLY A 37 4.23 27.20 23.31
N ARG A 38 3.34 27.85 22.55
CA ARG A 38 2.05 27.26 22.12
C ARG A 38 2.17 26.27 20.96
N SER A 39 3.28 26.30 20.22
CA SER A 39 3.54 25.40 19.09
C SER A 39 3.91 23.98 19.54
N SER A 40 4.14 23.79 20.84
CA SER A 40 4.61 22.52 21.43
C SER A 40 3.48 21.72 22.10
N THR A 41 2.21 22.05 21.83
CA THR A 41 1.10 21.19 22.27
C THR A 41 1.05 20.02 21.28
N PRO A 42 1.34 18.77 21.68
CA PRO A 42 1.23 17.63 20.79
C PRO A 42 -0.20 17.59 20.24
N SER A 43 -0.36 17.45 18.93
CA SER A 43 -1.69 17.24 18.36
C SER A 43 -2.20 15.86 18.82
N ALA A 44 -3.50 15.62 18.73
CA ALA A 44 -4.05 14.28 18.99
C ALA A 44 -3.43 13.22 18.05
N ASP A 45 -2.89 13.63 16.90
CA ASP A 45 -2.22 12.75 15.93
C ASP A 45 -0.86 12.23 16.43
N ASP A 46 -0.16 12.97 17.28
CA ASP A 46 1.13 12.52 17.87
C ASP A 46 0.95 11.33 18.83
N LEU A 47 -0.28 11.02 19.26
CA LEU A 47 -0.59 9.93 20.19
C LEU A 47 -1.02 8.63 19.51
N ALA A 48 -1.09 8.60 18.17
CA ALA A 48 -1.61 7.46 17.40
C ALA A 48 -0.61 6.91 16.37
N ALA A 49 0.69 7.17 16.51
CA ALA A 49 1.68 6.51 15.66
C ALA A 49 1.57 4.99 15.85
N PRO A 50 1.37 4.21 14.77
CA PRO A 50 1.22 2.76 14.87
C PRO A 50 2.46 2.15 15.53
N VAL A 51 2.23 1.31 16.54
CA VAL A 51 3.31 0.65 17.29
C VAL A 51 3.87 -0.46 16.42
N ASN A 52 5.17 -0.38 16.11
CA ASN A 52 5.86 -1.45 15.40
C ASN A 52 6.01 -2.67 16.32
N ALA A 53 5.26 -3.72 16.02
CA ALA A 53 5.19 -4.97 16.78
C ALA A 53 6.52 -5.74 16.80
N LEU A 54 7.41 -5.46 15.85
CA LEU A 54 8.72 -6.09 15.74
C LEU A 54 9.84 -5.27 16.37
N THR A 55 9.59 -4.15 17.04
CA THR A 55 10.67 -3.28 17.59
C THR A 55 11.67 -4.06 18.45
N ASP A 56 11.17 -4.88 19.37
CA ASP A 56 12.00 -5.62 20.34
C ASP A 56 12.13 -7.11 20.01
N SER A 57 11.74 -7.53 18.81
CA SER A 57 11.83 -8.93 18.40
C SER A 57 13.29 -9.42 18.36
N ASP A 58 13.53 -10.60 18.94
CA ASP A 58 14.81 -11.32 18.91
C ASP A 58 14.80 -12.50 17.92
N ASP A 59 13.74 -12.62 17.12
CA ASP A 59 13.63 -13.62 16.06
C ASP A 59 14.81 -13.52 15.07
N ASP A 60 15.35 -14.67 14.65
CA ASP A 60 16.53 -14.73 13.79
C ASP A 60 16.28 -14.10 12.42
N CYS A 61 15.09 -14.34 11.84
CA CYS A 61 14.71 -13.74 10.56
C CYS A 61 14.61 -12.22 10.71
N VAL A 62 13.91 -11.73 11.74
CA VAL A 62 13.78 -10.29 11.99
C VAL A 62 15.14 -9.65 12.25
N THR A 63 15.97 -10.24 13.11
CA THR A 63 17.27 -9.69 13.49
C THR A 63 18.21 -9.56 12.29
N CYS A 64 18.27 -10.59 11.43
CA CYS A 64 19.08 -10.52 10.21
C CYS A 64 18.47 -9.53 9.19
N HIS A 65 17.17 -9.61 8.94
CA HIS A 65 16.50 -8.78 7.93
C HIS A 65 16.36 -7.31 8.32
N ARG A 66 16.46 -6.95 9.61
CA ARG A 66 16.63 -5.54 10.02
C ARG A 66 17.88 -4.92 9.38
N LEU A 67 18.91 -5.72 9.13
CA LEU A 67 20.16 -5.26 8.51
C LEU A 67 20.10 -5.37 6.98
N GLN A 68 19.52 -6.45 6.44
CA GLN A 68 19.53 -6.71 5.00
C GLN A 68 18.38 -6.00 4.25
N THR A 69 17.19 -5.95 4.85
CA THR A 69 15.97 -5.41 4.25
C THR A 69 15.16 -4.62 5.30
N PRO A 70 15.72 -3.54 5.88
CA PRO A 70 15.08 -2.79 6.97
C PRO A 70 13.67 -2.31 6.63
N GLY A 71 13.42 -1.90 5.38
CA GLY A 71 12.09 -1.47 4.93
C GLY A 71 11.03 -2.57 4.98
N ILE A 72 11.40 -3.83 4.71
CA ILE A 72 10.47 -4.96 4.80
C ILE A 72 10.09 -5.21 6.26
N VAL A 73 11.08 -5.22 7.16
CA VAL A 73 10.83 -5.41 8.60
C VAL A 73 10.00 -4.28 9.17
N GLU A 74 10.26 -3.03 8.76
CA GLU A 74 9.48 -1.88 9.18
C GLU A 74 8.02 -1.98 8.72
N GLN A 75 7.80 -2.20 7.41
CA GLN A 75 6.46 -2.36 6.85
C GLN A 75 5.68 -3.50 7.52
N TYR A 76 6.33 -4.67 7.67
CA TYR A 76 5.67 -5.81 8.29
C TYR A 76 5.40 -5.58 9.76
N GLY A 77 6.32 -4.94 10.49
CA GLY A 77 6.16 -4.63 11.91
C GLY A 77 4.98 -3.71 12.21
N LEU A 78 4.55 -2.90 11.25
CA LEU A 78 3.35 -2.05 11.34
C LEU A 78 2.06 -2.76 10.87
N SER A 79 2.16 -3.97 10.34
CA SER A 79 1.01 -4.72 9.83
C SER A 79 0.12 -5.29 10.93
N THR A 80 -1.15 -5.52 10.60
CA THR A 80 -2.08 -6.22 11.50
C THR A 80 -1.69 -7.68 11.75
N MET A 81 -1.00 -8.32 10.80
CA MET A 81 -0.49 -9.69 10.95
C MET A 81 0.63 -9.77 11.98
N ALA A 82 1.61 -8.86 11.94
CA ALA A 82 2.66 -8.81 12.95
C ALA A 82 2.08 -8.50 14.34
N ALA A 83 1.12 -7.59 14.44
CA ALA A 83 0.40 -7.31 15.68
C ALA A 83 -0.38 -8.53 16.21
N ALA A 84 -0.84 -9.42 15.31
CA ALA A 84 -1.48 -10.69 15.65
C ALA A 84 -0.49 -11.82 15.97
N GLY A 85 0.82 -11.56 15.87
CA GLY A 85 1.87 -12.55 16.17
C GLY A 85 2.17 -13.52 15.03
N VAL A 86 1.73 -13.25 13.79
CA VAL A 86 2.19 -13.99 12.62
C VAL A 86 3.65 -13.62 12.37
N SER A 87 4.50 -14.63 12.19
CA SER A 87 5.94 -14.45 12.00
C SER A 87 6.34 -14.50 10.52
N CYS A 88 7.60 -14.16 10.22
CA CYS A 88 8.14 -14.30 8.87
C CYS A 88 8.09 -15.76 8.39
N GLN A 89 8.34 -16.70 9.31
CA GLN A 89 8.40 -18.12 9.03
C GLN A 89 7.03 -18.70 8.69
N ASP A 90 5.95 -18.20 9.30
CA ASP A 90 4.58 -18.67 9.03
C ASP A 90 4.18 -18.53 7.55
N CYS A 91 4.77 -17.56 6.85
CA CYS A 91 4.52 -17.33 5.43
C CYS A 91 5.63 -17.89 4.52
N HIS A 92 6.89 -17.73 4.94
CA HIS A 92 8.02 -18.00 4.05
C HIS A 92 8.61 -19.39 4.21
N VAL A 93 8.63 -19.98 5.41
CA VAL A 93 9.31 -21.27 5.62
C VAL A 93 8.43 -22.42 5.15
N VAL A 94 9.02 -23.29 4.35
CA VAL A 94 8.38 -24.49 3.79
C VAL A 94 9.34 -25.67 3.86
N ASP A 95 8.85 -26.87 3.56
CA ASP A 95 9.70 -28.05 3.46
C ASP A 95 10.66 -27.97 2.26
N GLU A 96 11.82 -28.64 2.33
CA GLU A 96 12.83 -28.73 1.25
C GLU A 96 12.27 -29.19 -0.11
N GLY A 97 11.21 -30.01 -0.08
CA GLY A 97 10.55 -30.51 -1.28
C GLY A 97 9.41 -29.63 -1.80
N TYR A 98 9.08 -28.54 -1.12
CA TYR A 98 7.94 -27.72 -1.51
C TYR A 98 8.22 -27.04 -2.87
N PRO A 99 7.26 -27.05 -3.82
CA PRO A 99 7.46 -26.43 -5.13
C PRO A 99 7.85 -24.95 -5.03
N GLY A 100 9.02 -24.60 -5.56
CA GLY A 100 9.56 -23.24 -5.51
C GLY A 100 10.37 -22.91 -4.26
N SER A 101 10.56 -23.86 -3.34
CA SER A 101 11.42 -23.65 -2.17
C SER A 101 12.89 -23.44 -2.58
N VAL A 102 13.57 -22.59 -1.83
CA VAL A 102 15.00 -22.32 -1.96
C VAL A 102 15.68 -22.41 -0.59
N PRO A 103 16.91 -22.97 -0.50
CA PRO A 103 17.63 -23.00 0.76
C PRO A 103 18.01 -21.58 1.21
N HIS A 104 17.82 -21.29 2.49
CA HIS A 104 18.13 -20.00 3.10
C HIS A 104 18.46 -20.18 4.59
N GLU A 105 19.71 -19.88 4.98
CA GLU A 105 20.17 -19.92 6.37
C GLU A 105 19.83 -21.22 7.13
N GLY A 106 19.95 -22.37 6.46
CA GLY A 106 19.67 -23.69 7.06
C GLY A 106 18.19 -24.08 7.08
N LEU A 107 17.32 -23.23 6.53
CA LEU A 107 15.90 -23.48 6.28
C LEU A 107 15.63 -23.55 4.77
N TYR A 108 14.38 -23.82 4.40
CA TYR A 108 13.89 -23.69 3.04
C TYR A 108 12.75 -22.69 3.03
N VAL A 109 12.78 -21.76 2.08
CA VAL A 109 11.83 -20.64 2.03
C VAL A 109 11.23 -20.47 0.64
N LEU A 110 10.03 -19.91 0.58
CA LEU A 110 9.47 -19.28 -0.60
C LEU A 110 9.87 -17.80 -0.62
N ASN A 111 10.43 -17.32 -1.72
CA ASN A 111 10.66 -15.88 -1.91
C ASN A 111 9.33 -15.10 -2.04
N GLN A 112 8.30 -15.75 -2.55
CA GLN A 112 6.94 -15.23 -2.69
C GLN A 112 5.97 -16.32 -2.23
N PRO A 113 5.36 -16.16 -1.03
CA PRO A 113 4.34 -17.09 -0.56
C PRO A 113 3.18 -17.19 -1.56
N THR A 114 2.68 -18.41 -1.75
CA THR A 114 1.58 -18.68 -2.67
C THR A 114 0.23 -18.54 -1.98
N THR A 115 -0.85 -18.54 -2.74
CA THR A 115 -2.22 -18.54 -2.20
C THR A 115 -2.47 -19.72 -1.26
N ALA A 116 -1.80 -20.86 -1.44
CA ALA A 116 -1.90 -22.01 -0.53
C ALA A 116 -1.44 -21.65 0.89
N ILE A 117 -0.38 -20.85 1.02
CA ILE A 117 0.11 -20.37 2.32
C ILE A 117 -0.93 -19.44 2.95
N CYS A 118 -1.47 -18.49 2.18
CA CYS A 118 -2.53 -17.59 2.66
C CYS A 118 -3.78 -18.36 3.11
N GLN A 119 -4.14 -19.42 2.39
CA GLN A 119 -5.33 -20.25 2.65
C GLN A 119 -5.28 -20.97 4.00
N THR A 120 -4.10 -21.17 4.60
CA THR A 120 -3.99 -21.77 5.94
C THR A 120 -4.76 -20.98 7.00
N CYS A 121 -4.86 -19.65 6.83
CA CYS A 121 -5.59 -18.74 7.70
C CYS A 121 -6.82 -18.11 7.01
N HIS A 122 -6.72 -17.77 5.72
CA HIS A 122 -7.72 -17.02 4.95
C HIS A 122 -8.54 -17.93 4.02
N VAL A 123 -9.14 -18.98 4.59
CA VAL A 123 -9.89 -19.99 3.83
C VAL A 123 -11.05 -19.39 3.04
N GLN A 124 -11.78 -18.45 3.65
CA GLN A 124 -12.95 -17.83 3.04
C GLN A 124 -12.57 -16.91 1.89
N GLU A 125 -11.58 -16.04 2.09
CA GLU A 125 -11.14 -15.07 1.10
C GLU A 125 -10.56 -15.78 -0.12
N VAL A 126 -9.75 -16.83 0.08
CA VAL A 126 -9.21 -17.63 -1.02
C VAL A 126 -10.32 -18.35 -1.80
N ALA A 127 -11.33 -18.90 -1.10
CA ALA A 127 -12.46 -19.53 -1.77
C ALA A 127 -13.27 -18.53 -2.62
N GLN A 128 -13.47 -17.31 -2.12
CA GLN A 128 -14.14 -16.24 -2.85
C GLN A 128 -13.30 -15.76 -4.05
N PHE A 129 -12.00 -15.56 -3.86
CA PHE A 129 -11.07 -15.16 -4.90
C PHE A 129 -11.07 -16.16 -6.07
N ASN A 130 -10.99 -17.46 -5.75
CA ASN A 130 -11.02 -18.54 -6.72
C ASN A 130 -12.34 -18.65 -7.51
N GLN A 131 -13.41 -18.03 -7.01
CA GLN A 131 -14.72 -17.94 -7.67
C GLN A 131 -14.95 -16.59 -8.37
N SER A 132 -13.91 -15.76 -8.50
CA SER A 132 -13.98 -14.43 -9.09
C SER A 132 -13.27 -14.32 -10.43
N ARG A 133 -13.53 -13.23 -11.16
CA ARG A 133 -12.79 -12.89 -12.39
C ARG A 133 -11.32 -12.56 -12.17
N HIS A 134 -10.92 -12.18 -10.96
CA HIS A 134 -9.50 -11.94 -10.63
C HIS A 134 -8.70 -13.24 -10.46
N GLY A 135 -9.37 -14.39 -10.30
CA GLY A 135 -8.72 -15.70 -10.32
C GLY A 135 -8.31 -16.12 -11.74
N LEU A 136 -8.44 -17.41 -12.05
CA LEU A 136 -8.06 -17.96 -13.37
C LEU A 136 -8.55 -17.15 -14.59
N PRO A 137 -9.76 -16.55 -14.61
CA PRO A 137 -10.19 -15.78 -15.78
C PRO A 137 -9.29 -14.59 -16.14
N ALA A 138 -8.68 -13.92 -15.15
CA ALA A 138 -7.72 -12.86 -15.42
C ALA A 138 -6.50 -13.39 -16.17
N TYR A 139 -5.93 -14.50 -15.71
CA TYR A 139 -4.75 -15.12 -16.33
C TYR A 139 -5.06 -15.70 -17.71
N VAL A 140 -6.17 -16.44 -17.84
CA VAL A 140 -6.59 -17.09 -19.10
C VAL A 140 -6.82 -16.07 -20.22
N ALA A 141 -7.27 -14.85 -19.89
CA ALA A 141 -7.55 -13.81 -20.89
C ALA A 141 -6.35 -13.49 -21.81
N TYR A 142 -5.11 -13.63 -21.33
CA TYR A 142 -3.92 -13.46 -22.15
C TYR A 142 -3.16 -14.79 -22.38
N ALA A 143 -3.08 -15.66 -21.36
CA ALA A 143 -2.25 -16.85 -21.40
C ALA A 143 -2.92 -18.06 -22.06
N GLY A 144 -4.25 -18.05 -22.16
CA GLY A 144 -5.03 -19.15 -22.74
C GLY A 144 -5.18 -20.33 -21.78
N GLU A 145 -6.18 -21.16 -22.05
CA GLU A 145 -6.52 -22.30 -21.17
C GLU A 145 -5.57 -23.49 -21.32
N GLU A 146 -4.83 -23.58 -22.43
CA GLU A 146 -3.90 -24.69 -22.71
C GLU A 146 -2.76 -24.81 -21.69
N THR A 147 -2.55 -23.75 -20.91
CA THR A 147 -1.55 -23.69 -19.83
C THR A 147 -2.06 -24.32 -18.53
N LEU A 148 -3.36 -24.57 -18.40
CA LEU A 148 -3.99 -25.05 -17.17
C LEU A 148 -3.92 -26.58 -17.06
N THR A 149 -3.67 -27.05 -15.84
CA THR A 149 -3.84 -28.47 -15.48
C THR A 149 -5.31 -28.86 -15.47
N ALA A 150 -5.61 -30.17 -15.47
CA ALA A 150 -6.99 -30.66 -15.39
C ALA A 150 -7.74 -30.14 -14.15
N ALA A 151 -7.05 -30.02 -13.00
CA ALA A 151 -7.66 -29.48 -11.78
C ALA A 151 -7.96 -27.97 -11.89
N GLN A 152 -7.06 -27.21 -12.51
CA GLN A 152 -7.28 -25.77 -12.76
C GLN A 152 -8.38 -25.55 -13.80
N MET A 153 -8.48 -26.41 -14.81
CA MET A 153 -9.58 -26.38 -15.77
C MET A 153 -10.94 -26.61 -15.11
N GLU A 154 -11.04 -27.57 -14.19
CA GLU A 154 -12.25 -27.80 -13.41
C GLU A 154 -12.60 -26.57 -12.56
N LEU A 155 -11.61 -25.96 -11.90
CA LEU A 155 -11.82 -24.72 -11.15
C LEU A 155 -12.31 -23.59 -12.05
N TYR A 156 -11.66 -23.35 -13.19
CA TYR A 156 -12.04 -22.32 -14.15
C TYR A 156 -13.46 -22.50 -14.68
N ALA A 157 -13.86 -23.75 -14.97
CA ALA A 157 -15.20 -24.10 -15.42
C ALA A 157 -16.28 -23.90 -14.34
N SER A 158 -15.89 -23.91 -13.05
CA SER A 158 -16.81 -23.67 -11.92
C SER A 158 -17.18 -22.20 -11.73
N ILE A 159 -16.39 -21.26 -12.27
CA ILE A 159 -16.56 -19.82 -12.07
C ILE A 159 -17.71 -19.32 -12.96
N PRO A 160 -18.79 -18.74 -12.40
CA PRO A 160 -19.95 -18.32 -13.19
C PRO A 160 -19.62 -17.29 -14.29
N GLU A 161 -18.64 -16.44 -14.03
CA GLU A 161 -18.23 -15.36 -14.92
C GLU A 161 -17.01 -15.66 -15.80
N SER A 162 -16.48 -16.90 -15.80
CA SER A 162 -15.33 -17.30 -16.63
C SER A 162 -15.60 -17.31 -18.12
N GLY A 163 -16.87 -17.22 -18.54
CA GLY A 163 -17.27 -17.00 -19.92
C GLY A 163 -18.37 -17.97 -20.35
N ASN A 164 -19.51 -17.42 -20.80
CA ASN A 164 -20.57 -18.18 -21.44
C ASN A 164 -20.32 -18.37 -22.96
N ASP A 165 -19.13 -17.99 -23.46
CA ASP A 165 -18.70 -18.18 -24.84
C ASP A 165 -17.44 -19.09 -24.87
N PRO A 166 -17.61 -20.38 -25.22
CA PRO A 166 -16.52 -21.35 -25.24
C PRO A 166 -15.40 -21.04 -26.23
N GLU A 167 -15.61 -20.26 -27.29
CA GLU A 167 -14.54 -20.03 -28.28
C GLU A 167 -13.77 -18.74 -28.02
N ALA A 168 -14.48 -17.67 -27.61
CA ALA A 168 -13.87 -16.35 -27.48
C ALA A 168 -13.11 -16.12 -26.16
N THR A 169 -13.54 -16.74 -25.04
CA THR A 169 -12.89 -16.54 -23.73
C THR A 169 -11.75 -17.52 -23.44
N ARG A 170 -11.65 -18.61 -24.22
CA ARG A 170 -10.61 -19.64 -24.07
C ARG A 170 -9.36 -19.37 -24.91
N ALA A 171 -9.52 -18.65 -26.02
CA ALA A 171 -8.41 -18.25 -26.86
C ALA A 171 -7.64 -17.09 -26.22
N ARG A 172 -6.31 -17.12 -26.32
CA ARG A 172 -5.46 -15.98 -25.97
C ARG A 172 -5.89 -14.74 -26.74
N ASN A 173 -5.80 -13.57 -26.11
CA ASN A 173 -6.01 -12.32 -26.83
C ASN A 173 -4.99 -12.20 -27.98
N ALA A 174 -5.46 -11.87 -29.19
CA ALA A 174 -4.63 -11.65 -30.37
C ALA A 174 -3.53 -10.61 -30.14
N LEU A 175 -3.73 -9.64 -29.24
CA LEU A 175 -2.71 -8.67 -28.84
C LEU A 175 -1.48 -9.33 -28.22
N HIS A 176 -1.67 -10.33 -27.34
CA HIS A 176 -0.56 -11.04 -26.70
C HIS A 176 0.36 -11.72 -27.74
N GLU A 177 -0.24 -12.36 -28.75
CA GLU A 177 0.53 -13.00 -29.83
C GLU A 177 1.27 -11.99 -30.70
N LEU A 178 0.66 -10.82 -30.96
CA LEU A 178 1.26 -9.76 -31.77
C LEU A 178 2.41 -9.04 -31.06
N GLU A 179 2.30 -8.81 -29.76
CA GLU A 179 3.30 -8.12 -28.94
C GLU A 179 4.54 -8.98 -28.68
N GLY A 180 4.36 -10.29 -28.53
CA GLY A 180 5.43 -11.26 -28.29
C GLY A 180 5.96 -11.25 -26.85
N GLU A 181 6.83 -12.22 -26.56
CA GLU A 181 7.29 -12.53 -25.20
C GLU A 181 8.05 -11.37 -24.53
N ALA A 182 8.83 -10.61 -25.29
CA ALA A 182 9.61 -9.50 -24.76
C ALA A 182 8.75 -8.36 -24.19
N ILE A 183 7.51 -8.21 -24.68
CA ILE A 183 6.57 -7.18 -24.25
C ILE A 183 5.56 -7.71 -23.25
N THR A 184 5.16 -8.98 -23.39
CA THR A 184 4.15 -9.65 -22.54
C THR A 184 4.40 -9.43 -21.04
N ARG A 185 5.66 -9.52 -20.60
CA ARG A 185 6.05 -9.29 -19.20
C ARG A 185 5.60 -7.94 -18.65
N PHE A 186 5.65 -6.90 -19.47
CA PHE A 186 5.32 -5.53 -19.05
C PHE A 186 3.89 -5.12 -19.41
N ALA A 187 3.32 -5.73 -20.45
CA ALA A 187 2.00 -5.38 -20.96
C ALA A 187 0.87 -6.22 -20.35
N CYS A 188 1.09 -7.52 -20.12
CA CYS A 188 0.05 -8.44 -19.69
C CYS A 188 0.31 -8.99 -18.28
N GLU A 189 1.51 -9.52 -18.02
CA GLU A 189 1.81 -10.26 -16.79
C GLU A 189 1.57 -9.41 -15.53
N GLY A 190 1.98 -8.14 -15.53
CA GLY A 190 1.79 -7.25 -14.38
C GLY A 190 0.32 -7.15 -13.94
N CYS A 191 -0.63 -7.15 -14.88
CA CYS A 191 -2.05 -6.98 -14.57
C CYS A 191 -2.81 -8.31 -14.44
N HIS A 192 -2.42 -9.31 -15.22
CA HIS A 192 -3.17 -10.56 -15.36
C HIS A 192 -2.61 -11.72 -14.54
N ASP A 193 -1.36 -11.64 -14.07
CA ASP A 193 -0.79 -12.68 -13.22
C ASP A 193 -1.42 -12.72 -11.81
N ILE A 194 -2.31 -11.77 -11.48
CA ILE A 194 -3.20 -11.85 -10.32
C ILE A 194 -3.94 -13.20 -10.26
N GLY A 195 -4.26 -13.79 -11.42
CA GLY A 195 -4.92 -15.09 -11.54
C GLY A 195 -4.00 -16.26 -11.84
N LYS A 196 -2.67 -16.05 -11.87
CA LYS A 196 -1.71 -17.05 -12.36
C LYS A 196 -1.57 -18.23 -11.41
N PRO A 197 -1.55 -19.47 -11.92
CA PRO A 197 -1.20 -20.62 -11.10
C PRO A 197 0.24 -20.59 -10.59
N ALA A 198 0.43 -20.95 -9.33
CA ALA A 198 1.72 -21.18 -8.71
C ALA A 198 2.21 -22.63 -8.95
N ALA A 199 3.49 -22.86 -8.65
CA ALA A 199 4.14 -24.18 -8.85
C ALA A 199 3.54 -25.29 -7.96
N ASP A 200 2.92 -24.93 -6.84
CA ASP A 200 2.21 -25.84 -5.94
C ASP A 200 0.77 -26.14 -6.39
N GLY A 201 0.34 -25.56 -7.51
CA GLY A 201 -0.99 -25.71 -8.09
C GLY A 201 -2.04 -24.75 -7.55
N SER A 202 -1.74 -23.97 -6.50
CA SER A 202 -2.62 -22.89 -6.03
C SER A 202 -2.74 -21.78 -7.07
N VAL A 203 -3.80 -20.97 -6.97
CA VAL A 203 -4.13 -19.95 -7.97
C VAL A 203 -4.07 -18.57 -7.36
N GLY A 204 -3.37 -17.68 -8.06
CA GLY A 204 -3.43 -16.25 -7.90
C GLY A 204 -2.33 -15.63 -7.03
N GLN A 205 -2.39 -14.30 -6.92
CA GLN A 205 -1.44 -13.47 -6.19
C GLN A 205 -2.17 -12.53 -5.23
N CYS A 206 -2.19 -12.90 -3.94
CA CYS A 206 -2.88 -12.12 -2.92
C CYS A 206 -2.22 -10.75 -2.63
N THR A 207 -1.03 -10.47 -3.18
CA THR A 207 -0.31 -9.20 -2.92
C THR A 207 -0.53 -8.13 -3.98
N ASP A 208 -1.38 -8.38 -4.98
CA ASP A 208 -1.58 -7.43 -6.09
C ASP A 208 -2.50 -6.26 -5.71
N CYS A 209 -3.31 -6.41 -4.65
CA CYS A 209 -4.18 -5.35 -4.16
C CYS A 209 -3.73 -4.81 -2.80
N HIS A 210 -3.63 -5.65 -1.76
CA HIS A 210 -3.02 -5.25 -0.49
C HIS A 210 -1.54 -5.66 -0.50
N LEU A 211 -0.70 -4.66 -0.77
CA LEU A 211 0.72 -4.85 -1.02
C LEU A 211 1.43 -5.41 0.21
N ARG A 212 2.38 -6.31 -0.07
CA ARG A 212 3.36 -6.72 0.92
C ARG A 212 4.29 -5.54 1.26
N HIS A 213 4.81 -5.42 2.49
CA HIS A 213 4.60 -6.31 3.63
C HIS A 213 3.63 -5.75 4.68
N GLU A 214 2.90 -4.68 4.37
CA GLU A 214 1.97 -4.07 5.32
C GLU A 214 0.59 -4.76 5.31
N PHE A 215 0.17 -5.28 4.14
CA PHE A 215 -1.12 -5.99 3.96
C PHE A 215 -2.31 -5.18 4.48
N SER A 216 -2.33 -3.89 4.16
CA SER A 216 -3.29 -2.93 4.70
C SER A 216 -4.68 -3.08 4.08
N LEU A 217 -5.68 -3.29 4.94
CA LEU A 217 -7.09 -3.23 4.55
C LEU A 217 -7.54 -1.82 4.17
N GLU A 218 -6.87 -0.79 4.69
CA GLU A 218 -7.13 0.57 4.26
C GLU A 218 -6.67 0.74 2.81
N GLN A 219 -5.43 0.38 2.49
CA GLN A 219 -4.87 0.49 1.14
C GLN A 219 -5.77 -0.17 0.09
N VAL A 220 -6.19 -1.42 0.31
CA VAL A 220 -7.04 -2.13 -0.67
C VAL A 220 -8.42 -1.51 -0.87
N ARG A 221 -8.89 -0.69 0.08
CA ARG A 221 -10.16 0.06 -0.05
C ARG A 221 -9.99 1.40 -0.76
N LYS A 222 -8.77 1.86 -0.98
CA LYS A 222 -8.47 3.08 -1.73
C LYS A 222 -8.50 2.74 -3.24
N PRO A 223 -9.22 3.51 -4.08
CA PRO A 223 -9.36 3.25 -5.51
C PRO A 223 -8.04 3.28 -6.28
N GLU A 224 -7.02 3.95 -5.74
CA GLU A 224 -5.65 3.95 -6.29
C GLU A 224 -5.08 2.54 -6.41
N THR A 225 -5.44 1.62 -5.54
CA THR A 225 -4.99 0.22 -5.61
C THR A 225 -5.41 -0.45 -6.92
N CYS A 226 -6.58 -0.11 -7.44
CA CYS A 226 -7.13 -0.71 -8.65
C CYS A 226 -6.49 -0.15 -9.93
N ASN A 227 -5.92 1.06 -9.86
CA ASN A 227 -5.49 1.81 -11.05
C ASN A 227 -4.25 1.23 -11.74
N TYR A 228 -3.54 0.33 -11.06
CA TYR A 228 -2.38 -0.36 -11.64
C TYR A 228 -2.81 -1.18 -12.87
N CYS A 229 -4.01 -1.77 -12.83
CA CYS A 229 -4.56 -2.60 -13.90
C CYS A 229 -5.76 -1.96 -14.60
N HIS A 230 -6.65 -1.32 -13.83
CA HIS A 230 -7.93 -0.80 -14.33
C HIS A 230 -7.82 0.63 -14.86
N ILE A 231 -7.02 0.79 -15.90
CA ILE A 231 -6.66 2.07 -16.52
C ILE A 231 -6.53 1.90 -18.03
N GLY A 232 -6.53 3.00 -18.78
CA GLY A 232 -6.18 2.96 -20.19
C GLY A 232 -7.35 2.66 -21.12
N PRO A 233 -7.08 2.46 -22.42
CA PRO A 233 -8.08 2.66 -23.48
C PRO A 233 -9.17 1.58 -23.58
N ASP A 234 -8.89 0.36 -23.16
CA ASP A 234 -9.77 -0.81 -23.30
C ASP A 234 -10.70 -0.99 -22.10
N HIS A 235 -10.27 -0.56 -20.91
CA HIS A 235 -11.09 -0.53 -19.72
C HIS A 235 -10.68 0.64 -18.78
N PRO A 236 -11.12 1.88 -19.09
CA PRO A 236 -10.71 3.09 -18.38
C PRO A 236 -11.48 3.30 -17.06
N GLN A 237 -11.56 2.30 -16.18
CA GLN A 237 -12.36 2.44 -14.95
C GLN A 237 -11.78 3.50 -14.02
N TRP A 238 -10.45 3.63 -13.91
CA TRP A 238 -9.80 4.66 -13.11
C TRP A 238 -10.16 6.07 -13.60
N GLU A 239 -10.05 6.32 -14.91
CA GLU A 239 -10.37 7.63 -15.51
C GLU A 239 -11.87 7.94 -15.36
N ILE A 240 -12.74 6.94 -15.59
CA ILE A 240 -14.18 7.09 -15.37
C ILE A 240 -14.49 7.44 -13.90
N TYR A 241 -13.82 6.78 -12.95
CA TYR A 241 -14.02 7.03 -11.53
C TYR A 241 -13.55 8.43 -11.12
N GLN A 242 -12.31 8.80 -11.48
CA GLN A 242 -11.69 10.07 -11.10
C GLN A 242 -12.48 11.28 -11.59
N GLU A 243 -13.02 11.22 -12.81
CA GLU A 243 -13.82 12.30 -13.41
C GLU A 243 -15.29 12.27 -12.97
N SER A 244 -15.71 11.26 -12.20
CA SER A 244 -17.07 11.17 -11.68
C SER A 244 -17.26 12.01 -10.41
N PRO A 245 -18.50 12.38 -10.06
CA PRO A 245 -18.79 13.01 -8.77
C PRO A 245 -18.34 12.19 -7.55
N HIS A 246 -18.30 10.85 -7.65
CA HIS A 246 -17.82 9.99 -6.57
C HIS A 246 -16.30 10.13 -6.38
N GLY A 247 -15.53 10.11 -7.47
CA GLY A 247 -14.08 10.30 -7.44
C GLY A 247 -13.69 11.69 -6.96
N ILE A 248 -14.40 12.73 -7.41
CA ILE A 248 -14.18 14.11 -6.95
C ILE A 248 -14.45 14.23 -5.44
N ALA A 249 -15.54 13.64 -4.94
CA ALA A 249 -15.84 13.66 -3.50
C ALA A 249 -14.75 12.96 -2.68
N TYR A 250 -14.31 11.78 -3.14
CA TYR A 250 -13.21 11.06 -2.49
C TYR A 250 -11.88 11.84 -2.55
N ALA A 251 -11.51 12.41 -3.70
CA ALA A 251 -10.26 13.15 -3.85
C ALA A 251 -10.22 14.47 -3.05
N THR A 252 -11.39 15.01 -2.68
CA THR A 252 -11.51 16.30 -1.97
C THR A 252 -11.79 16.19 -0.47
N GLY A 253 -12.10 14.99 0.04
CA GLY A 253 -12.33 14.78 1.47
C GLY A 253 -12.20 13.33 1.95
N GLY A 254 -11.64 12.43 1.16
CA GLY A 254 -11.44 11.02 1.51
C GLY A 254 -10.27 10.75 2.44
N ASP A 255 -9.47 11.77 2.75
CA ASP A 255 -8.49 11.76 3.83
C ASP A 255 -9.14 11.76 5.23
N GLU A 256 -10.42 12.12 5.31
CA GLU A 256 -11.21 12.08 6.55
C GLU A 256 -12.01 10.76 6.74
N TRP A 257 -11.86 9.76 5.86
CA TRP A 257 -12.67 8.52 5.83
C TRP A 257 -11.92 7.25 6.25
#